data_AF-A0A7X7B1H3-F1
#
_entry.id   AF-A0A7X7B1H3-F1
#
_cell.length_a   1.000
_cell.length_b   1.000
_cell.length_c   1.000
_cell.angle_alpha   90.00
_cell.angle_beta   90.00
_cell.angle_gamma   90.00
#
_symmetry.space_group_name_H-M   'P 1'
#
loop_
_entity.id
_entity.type
_entity.pdbx_description
1 polymer ?
#
loop_
_entity_poly.entity_id
_entity_poly.type
_entity_poly.pdbx_seq_one_letter_code
_entity_poly.pdbx_strand_id
1 'polypeptide(L)'
;MNFGWLKFIFKVVTHEVVMEPLIAVILGYGINAYTKNRKYKVTMDITADIVDYIEEHYKEWGIKGNKKMDKFLELFTKEYKKQLGKKPNEAELETARIRAEAFVQRARRS
;
A
#
# COMPACT_ATOMS: atom_id res chain seq x y z
N MET A 1 -27.21 24.31 20.57
CA MET A 1 -26.02 24.64 19.76
C MET A 1 -26.20 26.02 19.16
N ASN A 2 -25.22 26.92 19.33
CA ASN A 2 -25.30 28.27 18.80
C ASN A 2 -25.05 28.26 17.28
N PHE A 3 -26.12 28.39 16.48
CA PHE A 3 -26.08 28.35 15.00
C PHE A 3 -25.27 29.48 14.35
N GLY A 4 -24.92 30.53 15.11
CA GLY A 4 -24.12 31.66 14.61
C GLY A 4 -22.72 31.25 14.16
N TRP A 5 -22.07 30.33 14.89
CA TRP A 5 -20.74 29.84 14.56
C TRP A 5 -20.73 29.00 13.28
N LEU A 6 -21.78 28.19 13.05
CA LEU A 6 -21.94 27.40 11.82
C LEU A 6 -22.11 28.30 10.59
N LYS A 7 -22.97 29.33 10.70
CA LYS A 7 -23.18 30.30 9.62
C LYS A 7 -21.92 31.09 9.30
N PHE A 8 -21.11 31.42 10.31
CA PHE A 8 -19.82 32.08 10.14
C PHE A 8 -18.83 31.18 9.37
N ILE A 9 -18.63 29.93 9.80
CA ILE A 9 -17.77 28.97 9.09
C ILE A 9 -18.25 28.77 7.67
N PHE A 10 -19.55 28.55 7.47
CA PHE A 10 -20.12 28.37 6.14
C PHE A 10 -19.81 29.56 5.22
N LYS A 11 -20.05 30.78 5.69
CA LYS A 11 -19.78 32.01 4.94
C LYS A 11 -18.29 32.20 4.60
N VAL A 12 -17.40 31.82 5.51
CA VAL A 12 -15.94 31.88 5.29
C VAL A 12 -15.50 30.84 4.27
N VAL A 13 -15.99 29.60 4.37
CA VAL A 13 -15.63 28.49 3.47
C VAL A 13 -16.23 28.67 2.07
N THR A 14 -17.41 29.29 1.94
CA THR A 14 -18.03 29.61 0.64
C THR A 14 -17.52 30.90 0.01
N HIS A 15 -16.61 31.63 0.66
CA HIS A 15 -16.00 32.82 0.07
C HIS A 15 -15.06 32.39 -1.06
N GLU A 16 -15.16 32.99 -2.24
CA GLU A 16 -14.45 32.57 -3.47
C GLU A 16 -12.92 32.41 -3.26
N VAL A 17 -12.30 33.39 -2.60
CA VAL A 17 -10.87 33.41 -2.22
C VAL A 17 -10.45 32.25 -1.32
N VAL A 18 -11.38 31.69 -0.54
CA VAL A 18 -11.13 30.58 0.41
C VAL A 18 -11.56 29.24 -0.19
N MET A 19 -12.62 29.22 -0.99
CA MET A 19 -13.20 28.02 -1.58
C MET A 19 -12.25 27.36 -2.59
N GLU A 20 -11.65 28.13 -3.49
CA GLU A 20 -10.70 27.61 -4.49
C GLU A 20 -9.50 26.88 -3.86
N PRO A 21 -8.74 27.47 -2.91
CA PRO A 21 -7.65 26.76 -2.26
C PRO A 21 -8.14 25.58 -1.40
N LEU A 22 -9.34 25.66 -0.79
CA LEU A 22 -9.91 24.54 -0.06
C LEU A 22 -10.22 23.34 -0.96
N ILE A 23 -10.82 23.58 -2.13
CA ILE A 23 -11.10 22.52 -3.12
C ILE A 23 -9.78 21.89 -3.56
N ALA A 24 -8.75 22.69 -3.86
CA ALA A 24 -7.44 22.19 -4.24
C ALA A 24 -6.81 21.32 -3.12
N VAL A 25 -6.91 21.74 -1.85
CA VAL A 25 -6.42 20.97 -0.70
C VAL A 25 -7.18 19.65 -0.54
N ILE A 26 -8.52 19.67 -0.64
CA ILE A 26 -9.35 18.46 -0.51
C ILE A 26 -9.07 17.48 -1.64
N LEU A 27 -8.99 17.95 -2.88
CA LEU A 27 -8.67 17.12 -4.05
C LEU A 27 -7.25 16.55 -3.94
N GLY A 28 -6.27 17.38 -3.59
CA GLY A 28 -4.89 16.96 -3.40
C GLY A 28 -4.76 15.91 -2.30
N TYR A 29 -5.40 16.13 -1.16
CA TYR A 29 -5.43 15.18 -0.06
C TYR A 29 -6.16 13.88 -0.43
N GLY A 30 -7.32 13.98 -1.09
CA GLY A 30 -8.12 12.84 -1.53
C GLY A 30 -7.38 11.94 -2.52
N ILE A 31 -6.71 12.53 -3.52
CA ILE A 31 -5.89 11.80 -4.49
C ILE A 31 -4.71 11.12 -3.78
N ASN A 32 -4.04 11.83 -2.87
CA ASN A 32 -2.89 11.28 -2.14
C ASN A 32 -3.31 10.13 -1.21
N ALA A 33 -4.40 10.30 -0.46
CA ALA A 33 -4.95 9.27 0.41
C ALA A 33 -5.39 8.02 -0.39
N TYR A 34 -6.12 8.22 -1.50
CA TYR A 34 -6.55 7.12 -2.36
C TYR A 34 -5.37 6.35 -2.96
N THR A 35 -4.39 7.08 -3.52
CA THR A 35 -3.21 6.45 -4.12
C THR A 35 -2.37 5.71 -3.07
N LYS A 36 -2.26 6.24 -1.84
CA LYS A 36 -1.60 5.56 -0.72
C LYS A 36 -2.34 4.28 -0.32
N ASN A 37 -3.67 4.33 -0.19
CA ASN A 37 -4.48 3.16 0.14
C ASN A 37 -4.40 2.08 -0.95
N ARG A 38 -4.46 2.46 -2.22
CA ARG A 38 -4.35 1.53 -3.34
C ARG A 38 -2.99 0.83 -3.35
N LYS A 39 -1.89 1.58 -3.22
CA LYS A 39 -0.54 1.01 -3.16
C LYS A 39 -0.40 0.02 -2.00
N TYR A 40 -0.88 0.41 -0.82
CA TYR A 40 -0.82 -0.44 0.37
C TYR A 40 -1.60 -1.74 0.17
N LYS A 41 -2.82 -1.67 -0.37
CA LYS A 41 -3.64 -2.86 -0.67
C LYS A 41 -2.95 -3.77 -1.69
N VAL A 42 -2.44 -3.21 -2.78
CA VAL A 42 -1.72 -3.97 -3.80
C VAL A 42 -0.48 -4.67 -3.22
N THR A 43 0.30 -3.98 -2.38
CA THR A 43 1.44 -4.60 -1.69
C THR A 43 0.98 -5.77 -0.80
N MET A 44 -0.13 -5.65 -0.10
CA MET A 44 -0.66 -6.73 0.74
C MET A 44 -1.06 -7.95 -0.07
N ASP A 45 -1.88 -7.74 -1.09
CA ASP A 45 -2.43 -8.81 -1.92
C ASP A 45 -1.29 -9.57 -2.62
N ILE A 46 -0.38 -8.85 -3.29
CA ILE A 46 0.79 -9.45 -3.96
C ILE A 46 1.70 -10.20 -2.98
N THR A 47 1.90 -9.68 -1.77
CA THR A 47 2.78 -10.32 -0.78
C THR A 47 2.23 -11.68 -0.36
N ALA A 48 0.94 -11.76 -0.06
CA ALA A 48 0.31 -13.01 0.35
C ALA A 48 0.39 -14.05 -0.77
N ASP A 49 -0.05 -13.68 -1.99
CA ASP A 49 -0.08 -14.56 -3.15
C ASP A 49 1.31 -15.14 -3.47
N ILE A 50 2.36 -14.32 -3.43
CA ILE A 50 3.71 -14.76 -3.75
C ILE A 50 4.30 -15.63 -2.65
N VAL A 51 4.05 -15.31 -1.38
CA VAL A 51 4.52 -16.13 -0.26
C VAL A 51 3.90 -17.52 -0.34
N ASP A 52 2.59 -17.61 -0.56
CA ASP A 52 1.89 -18.89 -0.71
C ASP A 52 2.42 -19.68 -1.92
N TYR A 53 2.57 -19.02 -3.07
CA TYR A 53 3.13 -19.64 -4.27
C TYR A 53 4.55 -20.20 -4.06
N ILE A 54 5.39 -19.47 -3.32
CA ILE A 54 6.75 -19.94 -2.98
C ILE A 54 6.67 -21.11 -1.99
N GLU A 55 5.82 -21.05 -0.97
CA GLU A 55 5.68 -22.13 0.00
C GLU A 55 5.10 -23.42 -0.62
N GLU A 56 4.32 -23.31 -1.70
CA GLU A 56 3.87 -24.46 -2.48
C GLU A 56 4.98 -25.09 -3.33
N HIS A 57 5.80 -24.26 -4.00
CA HIS A 57 6.72 -24.74 -5.05
C HIS A 57 8.20 -24.80 -4.65
N TYR A 58 8.59 -24.30 -3.47
CA TYR A 58 10.01 -24.21 -3.11
C TYR A 58 10.76 -25.55 -3.11
N LYS A 59 10.05 -26.65 -2.81
CA LYS A 59 10.62 -28.00 -2.80
C LYS A 59 11.01 -28.43 -4.20
N GLU A 60 10.16 -28.14 -5.18
CA GLU A 60 10.36 -28.47 -6.59
C GLU A 60 11.50 -27.65 -7.20
N TRP A 61 11.61 -26.38 -6.80
CA TRP A 61 12.71 -25.51 -7.24
C TRP A 61 14.02 -25.74 -6.48
N GLY A 62 14.01 -26.59 -5.44
CA GLY A 62 15.18 -26.85 -4.60
C GLY A 62 15.69 -25.63 -3.83
N ILE A 63 14.84 -24.62 -3.61
CA ILE A 63 15.23 -23.39 -2.90
C ILE A 63 14.88 -23.47 -1.41
N LYS A 64 15.78 -22.97 -0.55
CA LYS A 64 15.62 -22.98 0.92
C LYS A 64 16.16 -21.69 1.54
N GLY A 65 15.68 -21.38 2.74
CA GLY A 65 16.16 -20.25 3.54
C GLY A 65 16.14 -18.93 2.75
N ASN A 66 17.28 -18.23 2.72
CA ASN A 66 17.42 -16.91 2.08
C ASN A 66 17.05 -16.90 0.59
N LYS A 67 17.24 -18.01 -0.13
CA LYS A 67 16.86 -18.10 -1.55
C LYS A 67 15.35 -17.96 -1.78
N LYS A 68 14.51 -18.31 -0.80
CA LYS A 68 13.06 -18.05 -0.86
C LYS A 68 12.79 -16.55 -0.84
N MET A 69 13.51 -15.80 -0.01
CA MET A 69 13.35 -14.35 0.08
C MET A 69 13.85 -13.64 -1.18
N ASP A 70 14.97 -14.10 -1.76
CA ASP A 70 15.46 -13.55 -3.02
C ASP A 70 14.44 -13.77 -4.15
N LYS A 71 13.85 -14.98 -4.21
CA LYS A 71 12.79 -15.30 -5.17
C LYS A 71 11.52 -14.48 -4.93
N PHE A 72 11.16 -14.27 -3.66
CA PHE A 72 10.06 -13.40 -3.27
C PHE A 72 10.25 -11.98 -3.80
N LEU A 73 11.41 -11.37 -3.57
CA LEU A 73 11.68 -10.00 -4.01
C LEU A 73 11.68 -9.87 -5.54
N GLU A 74 12.18 -10.88 -6.26
CA GLU A 74 12.13 -10.95 -7.72
C GLU A 74 10.68 -10.96 -8.23
N LEU A 75 9.86 -11.90 -7.72
CA LEU A 75 8.46 -12.05 -8.11
C LEU A 75 7.63 -10.83 -7.70
N PHE A 76 7.86 -10.30 -6.50
CA PHE A 76 7.17 -9.14 -5.97
C PHE A 76 7.42 -7.92 -6.84
N THR A 77 8.69 -7.68 -7.20
CA THR A 77 9.06 -6.57 -8.09
C THR A 77 8.37 -6.66 -9.45
N LYS A 78 8.26 -7.88 -10.00
CA LYS A 78 7.60 -8.13 -11.28
C LYS A 78 6.10 -7.86 -11.21
N GLU A 79 5.41 -8.42 -10.22
CA GLU A 79 3.95 -8.29 -10.10
C GLU A 79 3.55 -6.87 -9.66
N TYR A 80 4.32 -6.25 -8.77
CA TYR A 80 4.11 -4.86 -8.36
C TYR A 80 4.20 -3.91 -9.55
N LYS A 81 5.21 -4.09 -10.41
CA LYS A 81 5.34 -3.31 -11.66
C LYS A 81 4.17 -3.53 -12.60
N LYS A 82 3.67 -4.76 -12.71
CA LYS A 82 2.51 -5.09 -13.54
C LYS A 82 1.24 -4.41 -13.03
N GLN A 83 1.01 -4.35 -11.72
CA GLN A 83 -0.21 -3.76 -11.15
C GLN A 83 -0.18 -2.22 -11.05
N LEU A 84 0.99 -1.63 -10.79
CA LEU A 84 1.12 -0.20 -10.50
C LEU A 84 1.91 0.58 -11.57
N GLY A 85 2.39 -0.10 -12.61
CA GLY A 85 3.12 0.51 -13.73
C GLY A 85 4.53 1.00 -13.40
N LYS A 86 4.98 0.88 -12.14
CA LYS A 86 6.29 1.34 -11.67
C LYS A 86 6.96 0.27 -10.80
N LYS A 87 8.30 0.26 -10.76
CA LYS A 87 9.02 -0.59 -9.81
C LYS A 87 8.75 -0.13 -8.36
N PRO A 88 8.75 -1.06 -7.40
CA PRO A 88 8.68 -0.69 -5.99
C PRO A 88 9.93 0.09 -5.59
N ASN A 89 9.76 1.09 -4.73
CA ASN A 89 10.89 1.76 -4.07
C ASN A 89 11.38 0.95 -2.86
N GLU A 90 12.45 1.41 -2.22
CA GLU A 90 13.08 0.71 -1.09
C GLU A 90 12.11 0.52 0.09
N ALA A 91 11.33 1.54 0.44
CA ALA A 91 10.33 1.44 1.51
C ALA A 91 9.21 0.44 1.18
N GLU A 92 8.77 0.39 -0.08
CA GLU A 92 7.76 -0.56 -0.56
C GLU A 92 8.31 -2.01 -0.51
N LEU A 93 9.59 -2.21 -0.85
CA LEU A 93 10.29 -3.51 -0.74
C LEU A 93 10.47 -3.94 0.72
N GLU A 94 10.91 -3.04 1.60
CA GLU A 94 11.08 -3.33 3.02
C GLU A 94 9.74 -3.69 3.68
N THR A 95 8.68 -2.95 3.36
CA THR A 95 7.32 -3.25 3.82
C THR A 95 6.88 -4.64 3.37
N ALA A 96 7.13 -5.02 2.12
CA ALA A 96 6.81 -6.33 1.59
C ALA A 96 7.60 -7.44 2.31
N ARG A 97 8.89 -7.21 2.57
CA ARG A 97 9.77 -8.15 3.30
C ARG A 97 9.29 -8.42 4.72
N ILE A 98 9.06 -7.37 5.50
CA ILE A 98 8.57 -7.49 6.89
C ILE A 98 7.26 -8.28 6.94
N ARG A 99 6.37 -8.05 5.96
CA ARG A 99 5.10 -8.77 5.88
C ARG A 99 5.27 -10.22 5.49
N ALA A 100 6.10 -10.51 4.50
CA ALA A 100 6.40 -11.89 4.10
C ALA A 100 6.95 -12.69 5.30
N GLU A 101 7.84 -12.09 6.08
CA GLU A 101 8.36 -12.69 7.31
C GLU A 101 7.26 -12.92 8.35
N ALA A 102 6.37 -11.94 8.55
CA ALA A 102 5.24 -12.08 9.46
C ALA A 102 4.27 -13.20 9.03
N PHE A 103 4.02 -13.36 7.72
CA PHE A 103 3.21 -14.45 7.16
C PHE A 103 3.83 -15.81 7.46
N VAL A 104 5.12 -15.99 7.16
CA VAL A 104 5.85 -17.24 7.43
C VAL A 104 5.86 -17.55 8.92
N GLN A 105 6.07 -16.56 9.79
CA GLN A 105 6.03 -16.76 11.24
C GLN A 105 4.64 -17.18 11.73
N ARG A 106 3.57 -16.61 11.17
CA ARG A 106 2.20 -17.00 11.51
C ARG A 106 1.92 -18.45 11.12
N ALA A 107 2.29 -18.85 9.90
CA ALA A 107 2.11 -20.22 9.41
C ALA A 107 2.89 -21.26 10.22
N ARG A 108 3.99 -20.87 10.89
CA ARG A 108 4.74 -21.74 11.81
C ARG A 108 4.11 -21.88 13.20
N ARG A 109 3.23 -20.95 13.58
CA ARG A 109 2.56 -20.93 14.89
C ARG A 109 1.17 -21.59 14.87
N SER A 110 0.61 -21.79 13.69
CA SER A 110 -0.62 -22.56 13.43
C SER A 110 -0.30 -24.05 13.29
#